data_AF-A0A376F1T9-F1
#
_entry.id   AF-A0A376F1T9-F1
#
_cell.length_a   1.000
_cell.length_b   1.000
_cell.length_c   1.000
_cell.angle_alpha   90.00
_cell.angle_beta   90.00
_cell.angle_gamma   90.00
#
_symmetry.space_group_name_H-M   'P 1'
#
loop_
_entity.id
_entity.type
_entity.pdbx_description
1 polymer ?
#
loop_
_entity_poly.entity_id
_entity_poly.type
_entity_poly.pdbx_seq_one_letter_code
_entity_poly.pdbx_strand_id
1 'polypeptide(L)'
;MTIKKSALAATIGAAVALTTFASQAEITVLKQDPQAGNPLSRLNFTVGGSIRPQFQNMTGDDGKNSYKRNGFDGGTRFRFAADYYLFDDISWISYYELGVNIPAQFNWDHHYADGAHDTTRRMLYTGLKSDTWGTLTFGQQNSVYYDVVGAKTDIWDYDMIGQAPGNGINGDYDGSYRSRQMLKYKKTVGDADIYASYLFEDSEYLPGNGLRYKRKGGGSLGLDYHLTTDLTWGRRVELHPRGHA
;
A
#
# COMPACT_ATOMS: atom_id res chain seq x y z
N MET A 1 -38.80 29.31 -24.49
CA MET A 1 -37.99 28.07 -24.62
C MET A 1 -36.66 28.35 -23.95
N THR A 2 -36.54 27.96 -22.68
CA THR A 2 -35.42 28.37 -21.82
C THR A 2 -34.72 27.11 -21.33
N ILE A 3 -33.55 26.83 -21.92
CA ILE A 3 -32.73 25.68 -21.58
C ILE A 3 -32.17 25.91 -20.17
N LYS A 4 -32.58 25.06 -19.21
CA LYS A 4 -32.07 25.03 -17.84
C LYS A 4 -30.58 24.65 -17.86
N LYS A 5 -29.69 25.64 -17.70
CA LYS A 5 -28.24 25.47 -17.55
C LYS A 5 -27.78 25.19 -16.11
N SER A 6 -28.61 24.61 -15.25
CA SER A 6 -28.30 24.51 -13.81
C SER A 6 -28.23 23.09 -13.23
N ALA A 7 -28.33 22.03 -14.04
CA ALA A 7 -28.22 20.65 -13.53
C ALA A 7 -26.87 19.97 -13.82
N LEU A 8 -26.08 20.47 -14.78
CA LEU A 8 -24.82 19.81 -15.18
C LEU A 8 -23.58 20.38 -14.47
N ALA A 9 -23.68 21.56 -13.87
CA ALA A 9 -22.57 22.19 -13.12
C ALA A 9 -22.54 21.79 -11.63
N ALA A 10 -23.64 21.25 -11.09
CA ALA A 10 -23.74 20.86 -9.68
C ALA A 10 -23.25 19.43 -9.40
N THR A 11 -23.13 18.57 -10.42
CA THR A 11 -22.64 17.19 -10.27
C THR A 11 -21.13 17.03 -10.50
N ILE A 12 -20.48 18.02 -11.12
CA ILE A 12 -19.02 18.00 -11.35
C ILE A 12 -18.25 18.73 -10.22
N GLY A 13 -18.89 19.71 -9.56
CA GLY A 13 -18.24 20.53 -8.54
C GLY A 13 -18.20 19.94 -7.11
N ALA A 14 -18.98 18.90 -6.82
CA ALA A 14 -19.05 18.31 -5.48
C ALA A 14 -18.16 17.06 -5.29
N ALA A 15 -17.46 16.61 -6.33
CA ALA A 15 -16.56 15.46 -6.28
C ALA A 15 -15.07 15.84 -6.07
N VAL A 16 -14.76 17.13 -5.90
CA VAL A 16 -13.38 17.66 -5.91
C VAL A 16 -12.92 18.21 -4.56
N ALA A 17 -13.74 18.15 -3.51
CA ALA A 17 -13.36 18.58 -2.17
C ALA A 17 -13.53 17.42 -1.19
N LEU A 18 -12.40 16.82 -0.78
CA LEU A 18 -12.14 15.97 0.41
C LEU A 18 -11.32 14.70 0.16
N THR A 19 -10.83 14.45 -1.05
CA THR A 19 -9.67 13.55 -1.19
C THR A 19 -8.40 14.38 -1.00
N THR A 20 -7.66 14.12 0.08
CA THR A 20 -6.24 14.47 0.11
C THR A 20 -5.62 13.80 -1.10
N PHE A 21 -5.34 14.60 -2.13
CA PHE A 21 -4.68 14.12 -3.33
C PHE A 21 -3.32 13.53 -2.94
N ALA A 22 -3.25 12.21 -2.78
CA ALA A 22 -2.18 11.53 -3.46
C ALA A 22 -2.44 11.82 -4.93
N SER A 23 -1.65 12.72 -5.55
CA SER A 23 -1.62 12.87 -7.00
C SER A 23 -1.11 11.55 -7.59
N GLN A 24 -2.00 10.57 -7.66
CA GLN A 24 -1.77 9.28 -8.29
C GLN A 24 -1.87 9.55 -9.78
N ALA A 25 -0.73 9.69 -10.46
CA ALA A 25 -0.69 9.64 -11.90
C ALA A 25 -0.96 8.18 -12.31
N GLU A 26 -2.23 7.78 -12.32
CA GLU A 26 -2.66 6.47 -12.81
C GLU A 26 -3.20 6.59 -14.23
N ILE A 27 -2.68 5.75 -15.11
CA ILE A 27 -3.05 5.63 -16.51
C ILE A 27 -3.76 4.29 -16.67
N THR A 28 -4.98 4.33 -17.20
CA THR A 28 -5.66 3.10 -17.65
C THR A 28 -5.11 2.73 -19.01
N VAL A 29 -4.36 1.63 -19.06
CA VAL A 29 -3.74 1.11 -20.30
C VAL A 29 -4.74 0.22 -21.04
N LEU A 30 -5.49 -0.60 -20.31
CA LEU A 30 -6.61 -1.40 -20.83
C LEU A 30 -7.83 -1.13 -19.96
N LYS A 31 -8.94 -0.76 -20.58
CA LYS A 31 -10.22 -0.57 -19.89
C LYS A 31 -11.07 -1.80 -20.11
N GLN A 32 -11.62 -2.34 -19.02
CA GLN A 32 -12.54 -3.46 -19.08
C GLN A 32 -13.84 -3.05 -19.79
N ASP A 33 -14.22 -3.84 -20.78
CA ASP A 33 -15.46 -3.78 -21.56
C ASP A 33 -15.80 -5.21 -22.01
N PRO A 34 -16.36 -6.07 -21.14
CA PRO A 34 -16.44 -7.51 -21.39
C PRO A 34 -17.26 -7.85 -22.65
N GLN A 35 -16.61 -8.51 -23.60
CA GLN A 35 -17.18 -8.94 -24.87
C GLN A 35 -17.05 -10.45 -25.04
N ALA A 36 -18.08 -11.07 -25.62
CA ALA A 36 -18.08 -12.50 -25.92
C ALA A 36 -16.90 -12.86 -26.84
N GLY A 37 -16.15 -13.90 -26.49
CA GLY A 37 -15.02 -14.39 -27.29
C GLY A 37 -13.74 -13.55 -27.23
N ASN A 38 -13.69 -12.46 -26.45
CA ASN A 38 -12.49 -11.64 -26.28
C ASN A 38 -11.98 -11.69 -24.83
N PRO A 39 -10.95 -12.50 -24.51
CA PRO A 39 -10.42 -12.60 -23.15
C PRO A 39 -9.85 -11.28 -22.60
N LEU A 40 -9.25 -10.43 -23.43
CA LEU A 40 -8.64 -9.17 -22.97
C LEU A 40 -9.67 -8.10 -22.64
N SER A 41 -10.85 -8.17 -23.23
CA SER A 41 -11.97 -7.26 -22.94
C SER A 41 -12.42 -7.30 -21.47
N ARG A 42 -12.08 -8.39 -20.77
CA ARG A 42 -12.37 -8.59 -19.34
C ARG A 42 -11.31 -7.99 -18.43
N LEU A 43 -10.21 -7.46 -18.96
CA LEU A 43 -9.10 -6.92 -18.18
C LEU A 43 -9.20 -5.39 -18.07
N ASN A 44 -9.21 -4.88 -16.84
CA ASN A 44 -8.83 -3.52 -16.54
C ASN A 44 -7.37 -3.53 -16.06
N PHE A 45 -6.49 -2.83 -16.77
CA PHE A 45 -5.07 -2.73 -16.42
C PHE A 45 -4.68 -1.26 -16.25
N THR A 46 -4.20 -0.91 -15.06
CA THR A 46 -3.72 0.44 -14.73
C THR A 46 -2.26 0.41 -14.37
N VAL A 47 -1.57 1.48 -14.76
CA VAL A 47 -0.18 1.74 -14.39
C VAL A 47 -0.11 3.11 -13.76
N GLY A 48 0.53 3.22 -12.61
CA GLY A 48 0.74 4.52 -11.97
C GLY A 48 1.99 4.55 -11.11
N GLY A 49 2.11 5.56 -10.27
CA GLY A 49 3.27 5.69 -9.40
C GLY A 49 3.63 7.12 -9.07
N SER A 50 4.87 7.32 -8.64
CA SER A 50 5.45 8.61 -8.32
C SER A 50 6.96 8.57 -8.46
N ILE A 51 7.56 9.63 -9.02
CA ILE A 51 9.00 9.89 -8.98
C ILE A 51 9.26 10.89 -7.86
N ARG A 52 10.19 10.60 -6.94
CA ARG A 52 10.34 11.35 -5.67
C ARG A 52 11.79 11.71 -5.35
N PRO A 53 12.40 12.69 -6.03
CA PRO A 53 13.66 13.27 -5.59
C PRO A 53 13.45 14.03 -4.27
N GLN A 54 14.34 13.85 -3.29
CA GLN A 54 14.29 14.54 -2.00
C GLN A 54 15.67 15.05 -1.58
N PHE A 55 15.71 16.09 -0.75
CA PHE A 55 16.93 16.69 -0.20
C PHE A 55 16.82 16.82 1.32
N GLN A 56 17.63 16.02 2.02
CA GLN A 56 17.79 15.89 3.47
C GLN A 56 18.71 16.94 4.13
N ASN A 57 18.27 18.17 4.42
CA ASN A 57 19.14 19.13 5.14
C ASN A 57 19.11 18.89 6.65
N MET A 58 20.06 18.14 7.19
CA MET A 58 20.21 17.87 8.62
C MET A 58 21.26 18.79 9.26
N THR A 59 21.18 19.02 10.57
CA THR A 59 22.23 19.71 11.36
C THR A 59 23.10 18.67 12.05
N GLY A 60 24.43 18.79 11.95
CA GLY A 60 25.39 17.86 12.55
C GLY A 60 26.04 16.90 11.54
N ASP A 61 26.88 16.00 12.04
CA ASP A 61 27.48 14.91 11.25
C ASP A 61 26.47 13.77 11.10
N ASP A 62 26.11 13.45 9.86
CA ASP A 62 25.14 12.40 9.52
C ASP A 62 25.81 11.09 9.10
N GLY A 63 27.15 11.02 9.14
CA GLY A 63 27.94 9.85 8.77
C GLY A 63 27.47 9.21 7.44
N LYS A 64 27.00 7.97 7.53
CA LYS A 64 26.50 7.16 6.39
C LYS A 64 25.27 7.75 5.68
N ASN A 65 24.59 8.74 6.26
CA ASN A 65 23.42 9.39 5.68
C ASN A 65 23.73 10.72 4.97
N SER A 66 25.00 11.12 4.88
CA SER A 66 25.43 12.37 4.25
C SER A 66 24.97 12.52 2.79
N TYR A 67 24.85 11.41 2.06
CA TYR A 67 24.33 11.37 0.68
C TYR A 67 22.94 12.03 0.54
N LYS A 68 22.12 12.03 1.60
CA LYS A 68 20.78 12.62 1.57
C LYS A 68 20.79 14.13 1.32
N ARG A 69 21.91 14.81 1.59
CA ARG A 69 22.09 16.26 1.31
C ARG A 69 22.28 16.55 -0.17
N ASN A 70 22.78 15.58 -0.94
CA ASN A 70 23.10 15.76 -2.36
C ASN A 70 21.89 15.51 -3.28
N GLY A 71 20.74 15.16 -2.71
CA GLY A 71 19.60 14.67 -3.45
C GLY A 71 19.60 13.15 -3.46
N PHE A 72 18.49 12.53 -3.08
CA PHE A 72 18.35 11.09 -3.02
C PHE A 72 16.94 10.67 -3.44
N ASP A 73 16.73 9.37 -3.62
CA ASP A 73 15.40 8.83 -3.87
C ASP A 73 14.58 8.72 -2.57
N GLY A 74 13.53 9.54 -2.45
CA GLY A 74 12.56 9.53 -1.36
C GLY A 74 11.47 8.47 -1.51
N GLY A 75 11.74 7.41 -2.28
CA GLY A 75 10.82 6.34 -2.62
C GLY A 75 10.11 6.57 -3.94
N THR A 76 10.81 6.65 -5.06
CA THR A 76 10.19 6.49 -6.37
C THR A 76 9.57 5.10 -6.45
N ARG A 77 8.36 5.02 -7.04
CA ARG A 77 7.61 3.76 -7.13
C ARG A 77 6.72 3.72 -8.35
N PHE A 78 6.58 2.54 -8.93
CA PHE A 78 5.66 2.23 -10.02
C PHE A 78 4.69 1.15 -9.58
N ARG A 79 3.42 1.33 -9.95
CA ARG A 79 2.28 0.51 -9.56
C ARG A 79 1.66 -0.09 -10.81
N PHE A 80 1.35 -1.38 -10.72
CA PHE A 80 0.68 -2.12 -11.78
C PHE A 80 -0.50 -2.82 -11.13
N ALA A 81 -1.71 -2.51 -11.56
CA ALA A 81 -2.92 -3.14 -11.05
C ALA A 81 -3.69 -3.79 -12.20
N ALA A 82 -4.06 -5.05 -12.02
CA ALA A 82 -4.87 -5.82 -12.93
C ALA A 82 -6.16 -6.23 -12.22
N ASP A 83 -7.29 -6.06 -12.90
CA ASP A 83 -8.62 -6.51 -12.48
C ASP A 83 -9.26 -7.25 -13.65
N TYR A 84 -9.36 -8.56 -13.52
CA TYR A 84 -9.86 -9.44 -14.56
C TYR A 84 -11.23 -9.99 -14.19
N TYR A 85 -12.26 -9.61 -14.93
CA TYR A 85 -13.62 -10.08 -14.74
C TYR A 85 -13.76 -11.57 -15.07
N LEU A 86 -14.16 -12.37 -14.07
CA LEU A 86 -14.38 -13.81 -14.24
C LEU A 86 -15.85 -14.10 -14.60
N PHE A 87 -16.76 -13.86 -13.67
CA PHE A 87 -18.20 -14.14 -13.78
C PHE A 87 -18.96 -13.44 -12.64
N ASP A 88 -20.27 -13.27 -12.80
CA ASP A 88 -21.16 -12.60 -11.85
C ASP A 88 -20.62 -11.24 -11.39
N ASP A 89 -20.23 -11.11 -10.13
CA ASP A 89 -19.56 -9.95 -9.54
C ASP A 89 -18.12 -10.26 -9.10
N ILE A 90 -17.55 -11.40 -9.53
CA ILE A 90 -16.22 -11.87 -9.14
C ILE A 90 -15.16 -11.44 -10.15
N SER A 91 -14.14 -10.75 -9.65
CA SER A 91 -12.91 -10.43 -10.38
C SER A 91 -11.69 -11.09 -9.75
N TRP A 92 -10.74 -11.52 -10.59
CA TRP A 92 -9.38 -11.84 -10.17
C TRP A 92 -8.52 -10.58 -10.23
N ILE A 93 -7.98 -10.16 -9.09
CA ILE A 93 -7.18 -8.94 -8.97
C ILE A 93 -5.72 -9.28 -8.70
N SER A 94 -4.80 -8.47 -9.24
CA SER A 94 -3.37 -8.53 -8.94
C SER A 94 -2.79 -7.13 -8.83
N TYR A 95 -1.85 -6.95 -7.92
CA TYR A 95 -1.20 -5.67 -7.67
C TYR A 95 0.29 -5.85 -7.45
N TYR A 96 1.09 -4.99 -8.06
CA TYR A 96 2.53 -4.93 -7.88
C TYR A 96 2.98 -3.47 -7.69
N GLU A 97 3.66 -3.18 -6.59
CA GLU A 97 4.34 -1.90 -6.34
C GLU A 97 5.85 -2.13 -6.29
N LEU A 98 6.55 -1.63 -7.31
CA LEU A 98 8.00 -1.65 -7.45
C LEU A 98 8.58 -0.32 -6.98
N GLY A 99 9.40 -0.34 -5.94
CA GLY A 99 10.24 0.79 -5.57
C GLY A 99 11.51 0.80 -6.42
N VAL A 100 11.91 1.98 -6.89
CA VAL A 100 13.11 2.16 -7.70
C VAL A 100 13.98 3.23 -7.07
N ASN A 101 15.18 2.87 -6.66
CA ASN A 101 16.19 3.82 -6.24
C ASN A 101 16.89 4.35 -7.50
N ILE A 102 16.36 5.43 -8.07
CA ILE A 102 16.83 6.00 -9.33
C ILE A 102 18.35 6.30 -9.29
N PRO A 103 18.90 6.97 -8.26
CA PRO A 103 20.34 7.18 -8.16
C PRO A 103 21.17 5.89 -8.13
N ALA A 104 20.73 4.85 -7.42
CA ALA A 104 21.45 3.56 -7.41
C ALA A 104 21.41 2.88 -8.79
N GLN A 105 20.23 2.85 -9.43
CA GLN A 105 20.05 2.28 -10.77
C GLN A 105 20.97 2.91 -11.83
N PHE A 106 21.30 4.20 -11.69
CA PHE A 106 22.19 4.93 -12.59
C PHE A 106 23.62 5.10 -12.06
N ASN A 107 23.97 4.47 -10.92
CA ASN A 107 25.26 4.60 -10.25
C ASN A 107 25.68 6.06 -9.99
N TRP A 108 24.77 6.88 -9.48
CA TRP A 108 25.06 8.28 -9.14
C TRP A 108 25.82 8.38 -7.82
N ASP A 109 27.10 8.73 -7.90
CA ASP A 109 27.99 8.83 -6.75
C ASP A 109 27.45 9.78 -5.67
N HIS A 110 27.44 9.33 -4.41
CA HIS A 110 27.00 10.11 -3.26
C HIS A 110 25.51 10.53 -3.24
N HIS A 111 24.63 9.75 -3.88
CA HIS A 111 23.17 9.97 -3.90
C HIS A 111 22.33 8.82 -3.31
N TYR A 112 22.98 7.75 -2.83
CA TYR A 112 22.33 6.61 -2.18
C TYR A 112 23.27 6.01 -1.12
N ALA A 113 22.73 5.18 -0.22
CA ALA A 113 23.53 4.51 0.80
C ALA A 113 24.38 3.38 0.20
N ASP A 114 25.59 3.16 0.73
CA ASP A 114 26.44 2.05 0.31
C ASP A 114 25.71 0.70 0.42
N GLY A 115 25.73 -0.07 -0.67
CA GLY A 115 25.04 -1.37 -0.75
C GLY A 115 23.51 -1.28 -0.85
N ALA A 116 22.95 -0.08 -1.09
CA ALA A 116 21.53 0.05 -1.36
C ALA A 116 21.12 -0.78 -2.58
N HIS A 117 19.94 -1.40 -2.51
CA HIS A 117 19.36 -2.07 -3.66
C HIS A 117 18.83 -1.05 -4.68
N ASP A 118 19.00 -1.36 -5.95
CA ASP A 118 18.45 -0.55 -7.06
C ASP A 118 16.92 -0.59 -7.07
N THR A 119 16.36 -1.72 -6.68
CA THR A 119 14.91 -1.93 -6.65
C THR A 119 14.46 -2.63 -5.37
N THR A 120 13.20 -2.43 -5.03
CA THR A 120 12.55 -3.12 -3.92
C THR A 120 11.14 -3.50 -4.30
N ARG A 121 10.73 -4.73 -3.94
CA ARG A 121 9.33 -5.14 -4.02
C ARG A 121 8.61 -4.62 -2.79
N ARG A 122 7.82 -3.57 -2.98
CA ARG A 122 7.08 -2.92 -1.88
C ARG A 122 5.77 -3.64 -1.61
N MET A 123 5.07 -4.03 -2.66
CA MET A 123 3.87 -4.87 -2.57
C MET A 123 3.81 -5.83 -3.77
N LEU A 124 3.29 -7.01 -3.54
CA LEU A 124 2.94 -7.99 -4.57
C LEU A 124 1.89 -8.93 -3.99
N TYR A 125 0.66 -8.81 -4.47
CA TYR A 125 -0.44 -9.65 -4.03
C TYR A 125 -1.43 -9.92 -5.14
N THR A 126 -2.20 -10.99 -4.97
CA THR A 126 -3.27 -11.39 -5.88
C THR A 126 -4.47 -11.87 -5.07
N GLY A 127 -5.67 -11.87 -5.65
CA GLY A 127 -6.86 -12.20 -4.90
C GLY A 127 -8.14 -12.19 -5.70
N LEU A 128 -9.24 -12.45 -5.02
CA LEU A 128 -10.59 -12.35 -5.57
C LEU A 128 -11.28 -11.13 -4.95
N LYS A 129 -11.96 -10.36 -5.81
CA LYS A 129 -12.78 -9.21 -5.42
C LYS A 129 -14.22 -9.48 -5.83
N SER A 130 -15.14 -9.12 -4.93
CA SER A 130 -16.58 -9.20 -5.13
C SER A 130 -17.26 -8.08 -4.36
N ASP A 131 -18.23 -7.42 -4.99
CA ASP A 131 -19.05 -6.42 -4.32
C ASP A 131 -19.95 -7.09 -3.26
N THR A 132 -20.40 -8.32 -3.54
CA THR A 132 -21.22 -9.13 -2.63
C THR A 132 -20.42 -9.70 -1.46
N TRP A 133 -19.23 -10.25 -1.71
CA TRP A 133 -18.48 -11.04 -0.72
C TRP A 133 -17.28 -10.31 -0.13
N GLY A 134 -16.88 -9.17 -0.67
CA GLY A 134 -15.68 -8.46 -0.29
C GLY A 134 -14.45 -8.91 -1.08
N THR A 135 -13.27 -8.57 -0.57
CA THR A 135 -11.98 -8.80 -1.23
C THR A 135 -11.12 -9.73 -0.37
N LEU A 136 -10.64 -10.82 -0.94
CA LEU A 136 -9.71 -11.77 -0.32
C LEU A 136 -8.40 -11.80 -1.13
N THR A 137 -7.29 -11.43 -0.51
CA THR A 137 -5.97 -11.33 -1.16
C THR A 137 -4.91 -12.13 -0.42
N PHE A 138 -3.92 -12.61 -1.17
CA PHE A 138 -2.73 -13.25 -0.65
C PHE A 138 -1.47 -12.59 -1.21
N GLY A 139 -0.50 -12.30 -0.34
CA GLY A 139 0.82 -11.81 -0.75
C GLY A 139 1.39 -10.74 0.18
N GLN A 140 2.35 -9.98 -0.34
CA GLN A 140 2.96 -8.83 0.33
C GLN A 140 2.10 -7.59 0.12
N GLN A 141 1.46 -7.09 1.18
CA GLN A 141 0.53 -5.97 1.12
C GLN A 141 0.42 -5.31 2.50
N ASN A 142 -0.20 -4.14 2.56
CA ASN A 142 -0.45 -3.48 3.85
C ASN A 142 -1.20 -4.41 4.82
N SER A 143 -0.74 -4.44 6.07
CA SER A 143 -1.32 -5.19 7.18
C SER A 143 -2.67 -4.61 7.59
N VAL A 144 -3.38 -5.32 8.46
CA VAL A 144 -4.59 -4.78 9.09
C VAL A 144 -4.23 -3.66 10.09
N TYR A 145 -3.06 -3.74 10.73
CA TYR A 145 -2.57 -2.63 11.57
C TYR A 145 -2.42 -1.35 10.77
N TYR A 146 -1.77 -1.43 9.61
CA TYR A 146 -1.55 -0.26 8.79
C TYR A 146 -2.87 0.32 8.27
N ASP A 147 -3.75 -0.50 7.72
CA ASP A 147 -5.01 0.01 7.13
C ASP A 147 -5.90 0.70 8.17
N VAL A 148 -5.99 0.16 9.40
CA VAL A 148 -6.92 0.66 10.43
C VAL A 148 -6.33 1.77 11.29
N VAL A 149 -5.01 1.70 11.56
CA VAL A 149 -4.31 2.61 12.48
C VAL A 149 -3.23 3.39 11.75
N GLY A 150 -2.27 2.70 11.14
CA GLY A 150 -1.07 3.32 10.60
C GLY A 150 -1.33 4.38 9.54
N ALA A 151 -2.25 4.13 8.60
CA ALA A 151 -2.57 5.05 7.52
C ALA A 151 -3.16 6.38 7.99
N LYS A 152 -3.70 6.44 9.22
CA LYS A 152 -4.29 7.66 9.80
C LYS A 152 -3.24 8.56 10.46
N THR A 153 -2.11 7.98 10.89
CA THR A 153 -1.01 8.71 11.51
C THR A 153 0.20 8.90 10.58
N ASP A 154 0.26 8.10 9.51
CA ASP A 154 1.25 8.18 8.44
C ASP A 154 0.90 9.30 7.44
N ILE A 155 1.00 10.55 7.93
CA ILE A 155 0.66 11.77 7.19
C ILE A 155 1.84 12.72 6.99
N TRP A 156 3.01 12.41 7.57
CA TRP A 156 4.21 13.25 7.48
C TRP A 156 5.16 12.72 6.42
N ASP A 157 5.78 13.63 5.65
CA ASP A 157 6.59 13.26 4.49
C ASP A 157 7.91 12.55 4.86
N TYR A 158 8.53 12.94 5.98
CA TYR A 158 9.89 12.51 6.32
C TYR A 158 10.06 11.95 7.74
N ASP A 159 9.15 12.25 8.67
CA ASP A 159 9.27 11.79 10.05
C ASP A 159 8.40 10.54 10.27
N MET A 160 9.05 9.38 10.31
CA MET A 160 8.39 8.08 10.44
C MET A 160 8.07 7.69 11.89
N ILE A 161 8.27 8.59 12.88
CA ILE A 161 8.12 8.29 14.31
C ILE A 161 6.69 7.80 14.67
N GLY A 162 5.67 8.16 13.88
CA GLY A 162 4.29 7.69 14.04
C GLY A 162 3.81 6.68 12.98
N GLN A 163 4.69 6.21 12.09
CA GLN A 163 4.32 5.34 10.97
C GLN A 163 4.50 3.86 11.32
N ALA A 164 3.71 2.99 10.69
CA ALA A 164 3.82 1.55 10.89
C ALA A 164 5.19 0.89 10.57
N PRO A 165 6.00 1.33 9.60
CA PRO A 165 7.34 0.75 9.40
C PRO A 165 8.25 0.87 10.63
N GLY A 166 8.02 1.86 11.49
CA GLY A 166 8.78 2.05 12.74
C GLY A 166 8.38 1.10 13.87
N ASN A 167 7.32 0.31 13.69
CA ASN A 167 6.84 -0.62 14.72
C ASN A 167 7.39 -2.02 14.50
N GLY A 168 7.99 -2.58 15.56
CA GLY A 168 8.52 -3.94 15.55
C GLY A 168 9.98 -4.00 15.08
N ILE A 169 10.39 -5.14 14.55
CA ILE A 169 11.77 -5.39 14.10
C ILE A 169 11.94 -5.08 12.61
N ASN A 170 10.90 -5.35 11.81
CA ASN A 170 10.78 -5.01 10.40
C ASN A 170 9.35 -5.31 9.94
N GLY A 171 8.61 -4.26 9.56
CA GLY A 171 7.19 -4.38 9.24
C GLY A 171 6.81 -5.31 8.08
N ASP A 172 7.75 -5.68 7.21
CA ASP A 172 7.52 -6.65 6.15
C ASP A 172 7.58 -8.10 6.68
N TYR A 173 8.45 -8.36 7.65
CA TYR A 173 8.72 -9.68 8.21
C TYR A 173 7.86 -9.98 9.45
N ASP A 174 7.67 -9.00 10.33
CA ASP A 174 6.87 -9.15 11.55
C ASP A 174 5.37 -8.93 11.35
N GLY A 175 4.99 -8.35 10.21
CA GLY A 175 3.61 -8.15 9.82
C GLY A 175 2.97 -6.84 10.30
N SER A 176 3.74 -5.95 10.93
CA SER A 176 3.24 -4.65 11.38
C SER A 176 2.90 -3.71 10.21
N TYR A 177 3.57 -3.81 9.05
CA TYR A 177 3.42 -2.88 7.94
C TYR A 177 3.03 -3.53 6.61
N ARG A 178 3.97 -3.81 5.70
CA ARG A 178 3.68 -4.47 4.41
C ARG A 178 3.99 -5.95 4.51
N SER A 179 3.21 -6.62 5.36
CA SER A 179 3.45 -8.02 5.70
C SER A 179 3.53 -8.89 4.46
N ARG A 180 4.60 -9.68 4.38
CA ARG A 180 4.72 -10.76 3.40
C ARG A 180 3.87 -11.95 3.84
N GLN A 181 3.55 -12.81 2.86
CA GLN A 181 2.86 -14.08 3.08
C GLN A 181 1.63 -13.93 4.00
N MET A 182 0.73 -13.03 3.63
CA MET A 182 -0.48 -12.74 4.37
C MET A 182 -1.69 -13.03 3.51
N LEU A 183 -2.63 -13.80 4.05
CA LEU A 183 -4.02 -13.83 3.56
C LEU A 183 -4.78 -12.71 4.26
N LYS A 184 -5.47 -11.87 3.51
CA LYS A 184 -6.21 -10.72 4.03
C LYS A 184 -7.59 -10.65 3.39
N TYR A 185 -8.59 -10.39 4.21
CA TYR A 185 -9.97 -10.15 3.84
C TYR A 185 -10.36 -8.71 4.20
N LYS A 186 -11.09 -8.05 3.30
CA LYS A 186 -11.73 -6.75 3.53
C LYS A 186 -13.17 -6.78 3.01
N LYS A 187 -14.12 -6.26 3.78
CA LYS A 187 -15.46 -5.97 3.29
C LYS A 187 -16.04 -4.73 3.96
N THR A 188 -16.71 -3.90 3.17
CA THR A 188 -17.52 -2.78 3.66
C THR A 188 -18.96 -3.25 3.85
N VAL A 189 -19.55 -2.99 5.02
CA VAL A 189 -20.94 -3.31 5.38
C VAL A 189 -21.57 -2.09 6.06
N GLY A 190 -22.45 -1.39 5.35
CA GLY A 190 -22.96 -0.10 5.85
C GLY A 190 -21.81 0.87 6.11
N ASP A 191 -21.77 1.44 7.31
CA ASP A 191 -20.75 2.39 7.76
C ASP A 191 -19.48 1.73 8.31
N ALA A 192 -19.30 0.42 8.11
CA ALA A 192 -18.17 -0.33 8.67
C ALA A 192 -17.30 -1.00 7.61
N ASP A 193 -15.99 -0.78 7.65
CA ASP A 193 -15.00 -1.61 6.97
C ASP A 193 -14.46 -2.68 7.94
N ILE A 194 -14.67 -3.94 7.58
CA ILE A 194 -14.23 -5.10 8.36
C ILE A 194 -13.00 -5.70 7.70
N TYR A 195 -11.98 -5.95 8.50
CA TYR A 195 -10.71 -6.54 8.08
C TYR A 195 -10.40 -7.80 8.89
N ALA A 196 -9.91 -8.82 8.20
CA ALA A 196 -9.31 -9.98 8.84
C ALA A 196 -8.04 -10.37 8.11
N SER A 197 -7.02 -10.83 8.82
CA SER A 197 -5.85 -11.41 8.17
C SER A 197 -5.29 -12.58 8.94
N TYR A 198 -4.64 -13.47 8.20
CA TYR A 198 -3.79 -14.51 8.71
C TYR A 198 -2.40 -14.36 8.09
N LEU A 199 -1.41 -14.19 8.94
CA LEU A 199 0.00 -14.10 8.61
C LEU A 199 0.59 -15.53 8.68
N PHE A 200 1.15 -16.05 7.59
CA PHE A 200 1.78 -17.38 7.54
C PHE A 200 3.24 -17.32 7.94
N GLU A 201 3.83 -18.40 8.49
CA GLU A 201 5.26 -18.43 8.83
C GLU A 201 6.14 -17.82 7.72
N ASP A 202 7.00 -16.86 8.06
CA ASP A 202 7.88 -16.18 7.11
C ASP A 202 9.32 -16.71 7.16
N SER A 203 10.12 -16.31 6.18
CA SER A 203 11.56 -16.53 6.19
C SER A 203 12.21 -15.85 7.39
N GLU A 204 13.37 -16.37 7.75
CA GLU A 204 14.22 -15.74 8.76
C GLU A 204 14.64 -14.33 8.31
N TYR A 205 14.62 -13.40 9.27
CA TYR A 205 15.12 -12.04 9.15
C TYR A 205 16.37 -11.89 10.00
N LEU A 206 17.45 -11.44 9.37
CA LEU A 206 18.77 -11.25 9.99
C LEU A 206 19.14 -9.76 9.94
N PRO A 207 18.76 -8.96 10.95
CA PRO A 207 19.05 -7.52 11.00
C PRO A 207 20.54 -7.16 11.16
N GLY A 208 21.45 -8.14 11.27
CA GLY A 208 22.90 -7.90 11.30
C GLY A 208 23.48 -7.52 12.68
N ASN A 209 22.68 -7.54 13.74
CA ASN A 209 23.10 -7.24 15.12
C ASN A 209 23.14 -8.49 16.03
N GLY A 210 23.27 -9.68 15.44
CA GLY A 210 23.21 -10.96 16.15
C GLY A 210 21.81 -11.44 16.49
N LEU A 211 20.77 -10.61 16.27
CA LEU A 211 19.38 -11.05 16.39
C LEU A 211 18.97 -11.90 15.18
N ARG A 212 18.06 -12.83 15.45
CA ARG A 212 17.44 -13.71 14.47
C ARG A 212 15.94 -13.69 14.75
N TYR A 213 15.17 -13.24 13.77
CA TYR A 213 13.72 -13.19 13.90
C TYR A 213 13.06 -14.06 12.84
N LYS A 214 12.07 -14.85 13.25
CA LYS A 214 11.23 -15.61 12.32
C LYS A 214 9.80 -15.60 12.81
N ARG A 215 8.92 -14.92 12.07
CA ARG A 215 7.49 -14.91 12.35
C ARG A 215 6.93 -16.31 12.14
N LYS A 216 6.29 -16.89 13.16
CA LYS A 216 5.69 -18.23 13.11
C LYS A 216 4.26 -18.26 12.58
N GLY A 217 3.58 -17.14 12.68
CA GLY A 217 2.22 -16.94 12.22
C GLY A 217 1.56 -15.83 13.01
N GLY A 218 0.33 -15.48 12.66
CA GLY A 218 -0.43 -14.47 13.40
C GLY A 218 -1.81 -14.26 12.80
N GLY A 219 -2.76 -13.83 13.61
CA GLY A 219 -4.09 -13.42 13.17
C GLY A 219 -4.33 -11.97 13.53
N SER A 220 -4.99 -11.22 12.65
CA SER A 220 -5.43 -9.86 12.94
C SER A 220 -6.89 -9.66 12.58
N LEU A 221 -7.61 -8.92 13.41
CA LEU A 221 -8.94 -8.41 13.13
C LEU A 221 -8.93 -6.89 13.23
N GLY A 222 -9.65 -6.22 12.34
CA GLY A 222 -9.72 -4.77 12.27
C GLY A 222 -11.12 -4.31 11.91
N LEU A 223 -11.48 -3.15 12.43
CA LEU A 223 -12.73 -2.45 12.15
C LEU A 223 -12.41 -0.97 11.99
N ASP A 224 -12.86 -0.39 10.87
CA ASP A 224 -13.04 1.05 10.73
C ASP A 224 -14.53 1.35 10.68
N TYR A 225 -15.00 2.22 11.58
CA TYR A 225 -16.40 2.66 11.64
C TYR A 225 -16.49 4.14 11.28
N HIS A 226 -17.25 4.44 10.23
CA HIS A 226 -17.48 5.78 9.70
C HIS A 226 -18.60 6.45 10.50
N LEU A 227 -18.23 7.23 11.51
CA LEU A 227 -19.17 7.95 12.38
C LEU A 227 -19.86 9.09 11.64
N THR A 228 -19.12 9.75 10.74
CA THR A 228 -19.60 10.74 9.78
C THR A 228 -18.81 10.60 8.47
N THR A 229 -19.06 11.46 7.49
CA THR A 229 -18.26 11.50 6.25
C THR A 229 -16.78 11.79 6.49
N ASP A 230 -16.46 12.47 7.59
CA ASP A 230 -15.12 13.03 7.86
C ASP A 230 -14.50 12.48 9.15
N LEU A 231 -15.22 11.61 9.87
CA LEU A 231 -14.79 11.03 11.13
C LEU A 231 -14.90 9.51 11.12
N THR A 232 -13.76 8.85 11.19
CA THR A 232 -13.67 7.38 11.27
C THR A 232 -12.97 6.95 12.56
N TRP A 233 -13.61 6.05 13.31
CA TRP A 233 -13.00 5.40 14.46
C TRP A 233 -12.47 4.02 14.05
N GLY A 234 -11.18 3.76 14.30
CA GLY A 234 -10.53 2.50 13.98
C GLY A 234 -10.13 1.71 15.22
N ARG A 235 -10.34 0.39 15.20
CA ARG A 235 -9.84 -0.52 16.23
C ARG A 235 -9.29 -1.80 15.61
N ARG A 236 -8.18 -2.27 16.15
CA ARG A 236 -7.48 -3.47 15.69
C ARG A 236 -7.05 -4.36 16.85
N VAL A 237 -7.09 -5.67 16.66
CA VAL A 237 -6.56 -6.68 17.58
C VAL A 237 -5.67 -7.64 16.80
N GLU A 238 -4.55 -8.03 17.40
CA GLU A 238 -3.62 -9.02 16.84
C GLU A 238 -3.34 -10.13 17.83
N LEU A 239 -3.21 -11.32 17.29
CA LEU A 239 -2.91 -12.54 18.02
C LEU A 239 -1.70 -13.18 17.37
N HIS A 240 -0.60 -13.23 18.10
CA HIS A 240 0.58 -13.99 17.70
C HIS A 240 0.62 -15.31 18.49
N PRO A 241 0.91 -16.45 17.86
CA PRO A 241 1.34 -17.65 18.58
C PRO A 241 2.55 -17.27 19.44
N ARG A 242 2.60 -17.71 20.71
CA ARG A 242 3.79 -17.51 21.54
C ARG A 242 4.97 -18.16 20.83
N GLY A 243 5.89 -17.36 20.31
CA GLY A 243 7.18 -17.83 19.83
C GLY A 243 8.14 -17.96 21.02
N HIS A 244 8.82 -19.09 21.15
CA HIS A 244 10.02 -19.16 21.98
C HIS A 244 11.12 -18.36 21.27
N ALA A 245 11.69 -17.39 21.99
CA ALA A 245 12.92 -16.69 21.60
C ALA A 245 14.13 -17.62 21.74
#